data_AF-A0A535A759-F1
#
_entry.id   AF-A0A535A759-F1
#
_cell.length_a   1.000
_cell.length_b   1.000
_cell.length_c   1.000
_cell.angle_alpha   90.00
_cell.angle_beta   90.00
_cell.angle_gamma   90.00
#
_symmetry.space_group_name_H-M   'P 1'
#
loop_
_entity.id
_entity.type
_entity.pdbx_description
1 polymer ?
#
loop_
_entity_poly.entity_id
_entity_poly.type
_entity_poly.pdbx_seq_one_letter_code
_entity_poly.pdbx_strand_id
1 'polypeptide(L)'
;MTTTRRLAAALAVTATMLAPPARADVAVGDKISDANIDKVKDLISPGLEWCIKRGFPMTVGETKRVEWPRAYKEATEKYSSQVKLSADGRSMENYVAGQPFAKLDPKDPQFVTKIMFNYDYGYVNGLDDTDLRNFDADTGSIADHGPMTIERHFLLDHFRRLFWTGRLYVDPKPEKPNPNGYRAQQGLYPVLEPFDLKGVGA
;
A
#
# COMPACT_ATOMS: atom_id res chain seq x y z
N MET A 1 -64.35 -29.74 39.14
CA MET A 1 -63.01 -30.31 39.44
C MET A 1 -62.79 -31.51 38.52
N THR A 2 -61.53 -31.95 38.29
CA THR A 2 -61.11 -33.01 37.30
C THR A 2 -61.48 -32.70 35.82
N THR A 3 -60.67 -32.86 34.76
CA THR A 3 -59.20 -33.07 34.50
C THR A 3 -58.97 -32.56 33.02
N THR A 4 -57.82 -32.44 32.32
CA THR A 4 -56.43 -32.93 32.41
C THR A 4 -55.46 -32.03 31.58
N ARG A 5 -54.15 -32.19 31.79
CA ARG A 5 -52.98 -31.92 30.91
C ARG A 5 -53.20 -31.41 29.46
N ARG A 6 -52.32 -30.49 29.01
CA ARG A 6 -51.42 -30.69 27.84
C ARG A 6 -50.21 -29.73 27.85
N LEU A 7 -49.19 -30.04 27.03
CA LEU A 7 -47.90 -29.34 26.95
C LEU A 7 -47.92 -28.20 25.92
N ALA A 8 -47.18 -27.13 26.20
CA ALA A 8 -46.50 -26.27 25.22
C ALA A 8 -45.23 -25.72 25.92
N ALA A 9 -44.03 -26.17 25.57
CA ALA A 9 -43.24 -25.88 24.36
C ALA A 9 -42.23 -24.74 24.64
N ALA A 10 -40.97 -25.11 24.86
CA ALA A 10 -39.89 -24.14 25.04
C ALA A 10 -39.44 -23.61 23.67
N LEU A 11 -39.61 -22.30 23.43
CA LEU A 11 -38.95 -21.62 22.33
C LEU A 11 -37.64 -21.00 22.83
N ALA A 12 -36.52 -21.67 22.53
CA ALA A 12 -35.22 -21.01 22.53
C ALA A 12 -35.17 -20.07 21.32
N VAL A 13 -35.26 -18.77 21.54
CA VAL A 13 -35.09 -17.76 20.47
C VAL A 13 -33.60 -17.58 20.19
N THR A 14 -33.02 -18.54 19.47
CA THR A 14 -31.67 -18.41 18.89
C THR A 14 -31.76 -17.43 17.72
N ALA A 15 -31.75 -16.14 18.04
CA ALA A 15 -31.64 -15.06 17.06
C ALA A 15 -30.22 -15.02 16.47
N THR A 16 -29.91 -16.00 15.62
CA THR A 16 -28.67 -16.02 14.85
C THR A 16 -28.63 -14.78 13.95
N MET A 17 -27.60 -13.96 14.13
CA MET A 17 -27.35 -12.79 13.29
C MET A 17 -26.92 -13.24 11.89
N LEU A 18 -27.91 -13.57 11.05
CA LEU A 18 -27.76 -13.65 9.61
C LEU A 18 -27.60 -12.22 9.06
N ALA A 19 -26.44 -11.63 9.31
CA ALA A 19 -25.96 -10.52 8.51
C ALA A 19 -25.96 -10.98 7.04
N PRO A 20 -26.61 -10.25 6.11
CA PRO A 20 -26.59 -10.62 4.71
C PRO A 20 -25.13 -10.65 4.22
N PRO A 21 -24.73 -11.62 3.40
CA PRO A 21 -23.38 -11.63 2.85
C PRO A 21 -23.18 -10.36 2.02
N ALA A 22 -22.13 -9.60 2.34
CA ALA A 22 -21.77 -8.38 1.63
C ALA A 22 -21.31 -8.71 0.20
N ARG A 23 -22.29 -8.90 -0.69
CA ARG A 23 -22.09 -8.93 -2.14
C ARG A 23 -21.98 -7.48 -2.61
N ALA A 24 -20.91 -7.17 -3.32
CA ALA A 24 -20.91 -6.00 -4.19
C ALA A 24 -21.93 -6.22 -5.32
N ASP A 25 -22.69 -5.19 -5.68
CA ASP A 25 -23.76 -5.26 -6.71
C ASP A 25 -23.25 -5.30 -8.16
N VAL A 26 -22.02 -5.82 -8.35
CA VAL A 26 -21.36 -5.98 -9.65
C VAL A 26 -20.92 -7.42 -9.91
N ALA A 27 -21.10 -7.85 -11.15
CA ALA A 27 -20.65 -9.16 -11.64
C ALA A 27 -19.32 -9.07 -12.37
N VAL A 28 -18.56 -10.16 -12.41
CA VAL A 28 -17.39 -10.27 -13.31
C VAL A 28 -17.85 -10.08 -14.75
N GLY A 29 -17.19 -9.18 -15.48
CA GLY A 29 -17.58 -8.77 -16.83
C GLY A 29 -18.53 -7.57 -16.90
N ASP A 30 -19.05 -7.04 -15.78
CA ASP A 30 -19.78 -5.77 -15.78
C ASP A 30 -18.91 -4.66 -16.37
N LYS A 31 -19.45 -3.96 -17.37
CA LYS A 31 -18.85 -2.75 -17.94
C LYS A 31 -19.51 -1.54 -17.29
N ILE A 32 -18.71 -0.74 -16.60
CA ILE A 32 -19.17 0.44 -15.88
C ILE A 32 -18.79 1.70 -16.65
N SER A 33 -19.75 2.61 -16.71
CA SER A 33 -19.79 3.84 -17.50
C SER A 33 -20.69 4.84 -16.77
N ASP A 34 -20.73 6.11 -17.22
CA ASP A 34 -21.65 7.13 -16.68
C ASP A 34 -23.11 6.61 -16.54
N ALA A 35 -23.61 5.91 -17.56
CA ALA A 35 -24.98 5.40 -17.64
C ALA A 35 -25.35 4.30 -16.61
N ASN A 36 -24.38 3.75 -15.86
CA ASN A 36 -24.63 2.73 -14.82
C ASN A 36 -23.70 2.87 -13.61
N ILE A 37 -23.17 4.07 -13.37
CA ILE A 37 -22.13 4.32 -12.35
C ILE A 37 -22.62 4.16 -10.91
N ASP A 38 -23.91 4.34 -10.65
CA ASP A 38 -24.48 4.13 -9.30
C ASP A 38 -24.28 2.69 -8.78
N LYS A 39 -24.10 1.68 -9.67
CA LYS A 39 -23.73 0.30 -9.29
C LYS A 39 -22.45 0.19 -8.44
N VAL A 40 -21.55 1.16 -8.55
CA VAL A 40 -20.21 1.11 -7.93
C VAL A 40 -19.92 2.31 -7.03
N LYS A 41 -20.90 3.17 -6.79
CA LYS A 41 -20.73 4.46 -6.10
C LYS A 41 -20.04 4.33 -4.74
N ASP A 42 -20.48 3.37 -3.94
CA ASP A 42 -19.93 3.08 -2.61
C ASP A 42 -18.72 2.11 -2.65
N LEU A 43 -18.23 1.79 -3.85
CA LEU A 43 -17.11 0.87 -4.13
C LEU A 43 -15.90 1.56 -4.79
N ILE A 44 -16.02 2.84 -5.18
CA ILE A 44 -14.97 3.61 -5.85
C ILE A 44 -14.70 4.94 -5.14
N SER A 45 -13.54 5.55 -5.42
CA SER A 45 -13.28 6.93 -4.99
C SER A 45 -14.03 7.95 -5.87
N PRO A 46 -14.38 9.14 -5.35
CA PRO A 46 -14.98 10.21 -6.16
C PRO A 46 -14.11 10.64 -7.36
N GLY A 47 -12.80 10.47 -7.29
CA GLY A 47 -11.88 10.70 -8.42
C GLY A 47 -12.04 9.66 -9.54
N LEU A 48 -12.23 8.39 -9.20
CA LEU A 48 -12.54 7.36 -10.20
C LEU A 48 -13.96 7.54 -10.75
N GLU A 49 -14.92 7.99 -9.93
CA GLU A 49 -16.26 8.37 -10.40
C GLU A 49 -16.15 9.49 -11.46
N TRP A 50 -15.43 10.57 -11.15
CA TRP A 50 -15.18 11.70 -12.06
C TRP A 50 -14.56 11.27 -13.40
N CYS A 51 -13.68 10.25 -13.39
CA CYS A 51 -13.06 9.69 -14.59
C CYS A 51 -14.05 8.86 -15.42
N ILE A 52 -14.83 7.97 -14.80
CA ILE A 52 -15.82 7.13 -15.49
C ILE A 52 -16.90 8.00 -16.15
N LYS A 53 -17.34 9.08 -15.48
CA LYS A 53 -18.24 10.10 -16.05
C LYS A 53 -17.66 10.87 -17.25
N ARG A 54 -16.35 10.74 -17.50
CA ARG A 54 -15.63 11.31 -18.66
C ARG A 54 -15.17 10.25 -19.65
N GLY A 55 -15.77 9.05 -19.60
CA GLY A 55 -15.54 7.97 -20.56
C GLY A 55 -14.37 7.05 -20.21
N PHE A 56 -13.79 7.12 -19.01
CA PHE A 56 -12.83 6.11 -18.55
C PHE A 56 -13.50 4.73 -18.49
N PRO A 57 -13.05 3.72 -19.27
CA PRO A 57 -13.73 2.44 -19.35
C PRO A 57 -13.33 1.55 -18.17
N MET A 58 -14.26 1.27 -17.25
CA MET A 58 -14.05 0.29 -16.19
C MET A 58 -14.74 -1.04 -16.53
N THR A 59 -14.02 -2.16 -16.36
CA THR A 59 -14.59 -3.52 -16.47
C THR A 59 -14.24 -4.30 -15.22
N VAL A 60 -15.25 -4.91 -14.60
CA VAL A 60 -15.09 -5.67 -13.35
C VAL A 60 -14.42 -7.02 -13.63
N GLY A 61 -13.22 -7.22 -13.12
CA GLY A 61 -12.46 -8.46 -13.25
C GLY A 61 -12.67 -9.45 -12.10
N GLU A 62 -12.16 -10.66 -12.23
CA GLU A 62 -12.10 -11.63 -11.14
C GLU A 62 -11.16 -11.18 -10.01
N THR A 63 -11.56 -11.42 -8.77
CA THR A 63 -10.72 -11.19 -7.58
C THR A 63 -9.54 -12.18 -7.58
N LYS A 64 -8.39 -11.72 -8.05
CA LYS A 64 -7.12 -12.46 -8.02
C LYS A 64 -6.24 -11.99 -6.86
N ARG A 65 -5.42 -12.91 -6.33
CA ARG A 65 -4.35 -12.55 -5.39
C ARG A 65 -3.28 -11.74 -6.13
N VAL A 66 -2.82 -10.65 -5.49
CA VAL A 66 -1.62 -9.93 -5.95
C VAL A 66 -0.40 -10.71 -5.48
N GLU A 67 0.21 -11.46 -6.40
CA GLU A 67 1.45 -12.18 -6.15
C GLU A 67 2.64 -11.22 -6.09
N TRP A 68 3.66 -11.59 -5.32
CA TRP A 68 4.90 -10.82 -5.22
C TRP A 68 5.69 -10.87 -6.55
N PRO A 69 6.42 -9.79 -6.91
CA PRO A 69 7.36 -9.81 -8.02
C PRO A 69 8.37 -10.96 -7.88
N ARG A 70 8.59 -11.72 -8.95
CA ARG A 70 9.30 -13.03 -8.88
C ARG A 70 10.67 -12.94 -8.21
N ALA A 71 11.47 -11.93 -8.56
CA ALA A 71 12.79 -11.69 -7.98
C ALA A 71 12.74 -11.34 -6.47
N TYR A 72 11.69 -10.66 -6.01
CA TYR A 72 11.51 -10.36 -4.57
C TYR A 72 11.18 -11.63 -3.78
N LYS A 73 10.35 -12.52 -4.34
CA LYS A 73 10.10 -13.84 -3.77
C LYS A 73 11.36 -14.71 -3.74
N GLU A 74 12.06 -14.84 -4.87
CA GLU A 74 13.31 -15.59 -4.98
C GLU A 74 14.38 -15.09 -4.00
N ALA A 75 14.55 -13.76 -3.87
CA ALA A 75 15.47 -13.16 -2.90
C ALA A 75 15.03 -13.39 -1.44
N THR A 76 13.74 -13.30 -1.15
CA THR A 76 13.18 -13.62 0.18
C THR A 76 13.49 -15.05 0.58
N GLU A 77 13.21 -16.01 -0.30
CA GLU A 77 13.44 -17.44 -0.08
C GLU A 77 14.93 -17.75 0.12
N LYS A 78 15.81 -17.02 -0.58
CA LYS A 78 17.26 -17.18 -0.51
C LYS A 78 17.92 -16.54 0.73
N TYR A 79 17.48 -15.36 1.17
CA TYR A 79 18.21 -14.55 2.17
C TYR A 79 17.49 -14.34 3.51
N SER A 80 16.16 -14.41 3.59
CA SER A 80 15.42 -13.99 4.81
C SER A 80 15.77 -14.80 6.08
N SER A 81 16.29 -16.02 5.95
CA SER A 81 16.69 -16.90 7.06
C SER A 81 17.94 -16.45 7.81
N GLN A 82 18.79 -15.60 7.21
CA GLN A 82 20.02 -15.11 7.85
C GLN A 82 19.82 -13.75 8.56
N VAL A 83 18.71 -13.05 8.26
CA VAL A 83 18.47 -11.68 8.72
C VAL A 83 18.09 -11.68 10.20
N LYS A 84 18.70 -10.78 10.96
CA LYS A 84 18.40 -10.56 12.39
C LYS A 84 18.16 -9.08 12.63
N LEU A 85 17.57 -8.76 13.77
CA LEU A 85 17.67 -7.42 14.33
C LEU A 85 18.81 -7.37 15.33
N SER A 86 19.41 -6.20 15.47
CA SER A 86 20.30 -5.87 16.58
C SER A 86 19.61 -6.11 17.94
N ALA A 87 20.39 -6.25 19.00
CA ALA A 87 19.86 -6.46 20.35
C ALA A 87 18.94 -5.33 20.86
N ASP A 88 19.14 -4.10 20.36
CA ASP A 88 18.29 -2.94 20.65
C ASP A 88 17.11 -2.76 19.67
N GLY A 89 17.01 -3.63 18.66
CA GLY A 89 15.95 -3.62 17.64
C GLY A 89 16.05 -2.50 16.59
N ARG A 90 17.10 -1.66 16.60
CA ARG A 90 17.18 -0.46 15.75
C ARG A 90 17.77 -0.69 14.36
N SER A 91 18.49 -1.79 14.12
CA SER A 91 19.09 -2.09 12.82
C SER A 91 18.90 -3.55 12.43
N MET A 92 19.04 -3.84 11.13
CA MET A 92 19.05 -5.21 10.61
C MET A 92 20.49 -5.68 10.35
N GLU A 93 20.79 -6.89 10.79
CA GLU A 93 22.05 -7.58 10.54
C GLU A 93 21.88 -8.60 9.40
N ASN A 94 22.87 -8.70 8.52
CA ASN A 94 22.93 -9.66 7.41
C ASN A 94 21.77 -9.56 6.37
N TYR A 95 21.05 -8.43 6.31
CA TYR A 95 20.11 -8.18 5.22
C TYR A 95 20.83 -8.07 3.87
N VAL A 96 20.22 -8.60 2.81
CA VAL A 96 20.76 -8.56 1.44
C VAL A 96 19.72 -8.06 0.45
N ALA A 97 18.60 -8.78 0.30
CA ALA A 97 17.47 -8.40 -0.57
C ALA A 97 16.21 -9.22 -0.21
N GLY A 98 15.03 -8.76 -0.65
CA GLY A 98 13.74 -9.41 -0.40
C GLY A 98 13.05 -8.96 0.89
N GLN A 99 12.02 -9.69 1.32
CA GLN A 99 11.34 -9.46 2.59
C GLN A 99 12.27 -9.84 3.76
N PRO A 100 12.64 -8.93 4.67
CA PRO A 100 13.63 -9.23 5.71
C PRO A 100 13.25 -10.40 6.62
N PHE A 101 12.02 -10.42 7.13
CA PHE A 101 11.56 -11.40 8.10
C PHE A 101 10.37 -12.19 7.53
N ALA A 102 10.64 -13.14 6.64
CA ALA A 102 9.61 -13.95 5.96
C ALA A 102 8.78 -14.86 6.89
N LYS A 103 9.29 -15.14 8.10
CA LYS A 103 8.58 -15.86 9.16
C LYS A 103 8.58 -14.98 10.41
N LEU A 104 7.40 -14.77 10.98
CA LEU A 104 7.19 -13.99 12.19
C LEU A 104 6.51 -14.88 13.24
N ASP A 105 7.04 -14.91 14.47
CA ASP A 105 6.39 -15.53 15.62
C ASP A 105 5.81 -14.43 16.53
N PRO A 106 4.49 -14.41 16.79
CA PRO A 106 3.87 -13.46 17.75
C PRO A 106 4.43 -13.51 19.18
N LYS A 107 5.22 -14.53 19.53
CA LYS A 107 5.93 -14.65 20.83
C LYS A 107 7.31 -14.00 20.84
N ASP A 108 7.83 -13.59 19.69
CA ASP A 108 9.11 -12.90 19.56
C ASP A 108 9.00 -11.49 20.20
N PRO A 109 9.83 -11.11 21.18
CA PRO A 109 9.78 -9.78 21.78
C PRO A 109 10.04 -8.65 20.77
N GLN A 110 10.63 -8.95 19.61
CA GLN A 110 10.84 -8.01 18.50
C GLN A 110 9.80 -8.16 17.37
N PHE A 111 8.72 -8.94 17.55
CA PHE A 111 7.70 -9.23 16.52
C PHE A 111 7.17 -7.96 15.83
N VAL A 112 6.77 -6.94 16.61
CA VAL A 112 6.24 -5.68 16.08
C VAL A 112 7.32 -4.91 15.29
N THR A 113 8.55 -4.86 15.81
CA THR A 113 9.69 -4.25 15.12
C THR A 113 9.98 -4.94 13.79
N LYS A 114 9.92 -6.28 13.74
CA LYS A 114 10.08 -7.06 12.50
C LYS A 114 8.94 -6.81 11.51
N ILE A 115 7.72 -6.53 11.96
CA ILE A 115 6.62 -6.06 11.11
C ILE A 115 6.92 -4.67 10.54
N MET A 116 7.44 -3.73 11.34
CA MET A 116 7.78 -2.38 10.88
C MET A 116 8.89 -2.41 9.81
N PHE A 117 9.95 -3.19 10.02
CA PHE A 117 10.97 -3.44 8.99
C PHE A 117 10.39 -4.16 7.76
N ASN A 118 9.49 -5.12 7.94
CA ASN A 118 8.83 -5.78 6.80
C ASN A 118 7.93 -4.84 5.98
N TYR A 119 7.34 -3.82 6.61
CA TYR A 119 6.59 -2.78 5.91
C TYR A 119 7.56 -1.87 5.11
N ASP A 120 8.56 -1.29 5.76
CA ASP A 120 9.54 -0.40 5.12
C ASP A 120 10.30 -1.07 3.95
N TYR A 121 10.66 -2.35 4.12
CA TYR A 121 11.32 -3.18 3.10
C TYR A 121 10.34 -3.98 2.21
N GLY A 122 9.04 -3.72 2.34
CA GLY A 122 8.01 -4.31 1.49
C GLY A 122 8.11 -3.83 0.03
N TYR A 123 7.91 -4.74 -0.92
CA TYR A 123 8.11 -4.47 -2.36
C TYR A 123 7.34 -3.27 -2.92
N VAL A 124 6.21 -2.90 -2.30
CA VAL A 124 5.39 -1.72 -2.66
C VAL A 124 6.07 -0.38 -2.39
N ASN A 125 7.09 -0.34 -1.51
CA ASN A 125 7.87 0.86 -1.19
C ASN A 125 9.09 1.06 -2.12
N GLY A 126 9.28 0.15 -3.09
CA GLY A 126 10.38 0.16 -4.07
C GLY A 126 11.28 -1.07 -3.95
N LEU A 127 11.70 -1.60 -5.10
CA LEU A 127 12.64 -2.72 -5.24
C LEU A 127 13.97 -2.34 -5.89
N ASP A 128 13.98 -1.20 -6.56
CA ASP A 128 15.06 -0.61 -7.31
C ASP A 128 14.67 0.84 -7.63
N ASP A 129 15.48 1.51 -8.44
CA ASP A 129 15.41 2.95 -8.66
C ASP A 129 14.07 3.46 -9.22
N THR A 130 13.72 4.70 -8.89
CA THR A 130 12.50 5.40 -9.31
C THR A 130 12.84 6.76 -9.94
N ASP A 131 12.35 6.99 -11.16
CA ASP A 131 12.32 8.26 -11.90
C ASP A 131 10.83 8.60 -12.11
N LEU A 132 10.35 9.70 -11.52
CA LEU A 132 9.03 10.28 -11.80
C LEU A 132 9.21 11.75 -12.16
N ARG A 133 8.43 12.22 -13.15
CA ARG A 133 8.55 13.56 -13.73
C ARG A 133 7.34 14.44 -13.49
N ASN A 134 7.58 15.76 -13.47
CA ASN A 134 6.56 16.79 -13.25
C ASN A 134 5.79 16.48 -11.96
N PHE A 135 6.52 16.32 -10.86
CA PHE A 135 5.94 16.02 -9.56
C PHE A 135 5.23 17.27 -9.04
N ASP A 136 3.91 17.19 -9.02
CA ASP A 136 2.99 18.19 -8.50
C ASP A 136 2.93 18.09 -6.96
N ALA A 137 3.07 19.21 -6.27
CA ALA A 137 3.13 19.27 -4.81
C ALA A 137 2.49 20.56 -4.26
N ASP A 138 1.17 20.54 -4.09
CA ASP A 138 0.48 21.56 -3.30
C ASP A 138 0.84 21.48 -1.80
N THR A 139 1.00 22.65 -1.19
CA THR A 139 1.30 22.82 0.24
C THR A 139 0.33 23.80 0.88
N GLY A 140 -0.02 23.56 2.15
CA GLY A 140 -0.85 24.43 2.96
C GLY A 140 -1.58 23.68 4.07
N SER A 141 -2.57 24.33 4.66
CA SER A 141 -3.28 23.85 5.86
C SER A 141 -4.40 22.84 5.55
N ILE A 142 -4.34 21.70 6.24
CA ILE A 142 -5.43 20.73 6.34
C ILE A 142 -6.25 21.11 7.58
N ALA A 143 -7.51 21.50 7.38
CA ALA A 143 -8.43 21.83 8.46
C ALA A 143 -9.14 20.57 9.02
N ASP A 144 -9.70 20.68 10.23
CA ASP A 144 -10.49 19.60 10.86
C ASP A 144 -11.71 19.16 10.02
N HIS A 145 -12.14 19.98 9.06
CA HIS A 145 -13.23 19.72 8.14
C HIS A 145 -13.04 20.50 6.82
N GLY A 146 -13.38 19.86 5.70
CA GLY A 146 -13.21 20.43 4.35
C GLY A 146 -11.97 19.92 3.60
N PRO A 147 -11.70 20.45 2.39
CA PRO A 147 -10.48 20.16 1.65
C PRO A 147 -9.25 20.88 2.26
N MET A 148 -8.05 20.47 1.85
CA MET A 148 -6.82 21.23 2.12
C MET A 148 -6.88 22.62 1.47
N THR A 149 -6.45 23.65 2.20
CA THR A 149 -6.20 24.97 1.62
C THR A 149 -4.85 24.96 0.93
N ILE A 150 -4.81 25.32 -0.36
CA ILE A 150 -3.56 25.44 -1.11
C ILE A 150 -2.99 26.85 -0.85
N GLU A 151 -1.85 26.91 -0.17
CA GLU A 151 -1.12 28.14 0.16
C GLU A 151 0.04 28.40 -0.80
N ARG A 152 0.69 27.33 -1.27
CA ARG A 152 1.64 27.34 -2.39
C ARG A 152 1.53 26.05 -3.20
N HIS A 153 1.35 26.20 -4.51
CA HIS A 153 1.57 25.15 -5.50
C HIS A 153 3.07 25.05 -5.81
N PHE A 154 3.58 23.83 -5.99
CA PHE A 154 4.92 23.57 -6.51
C PHE A 154 4.87 22.56 -7.65
N LEU A 155 5.67 22.79 -8.68
CA LEU A 155 5.99 21.81 -9.71
C LEU A 155 7.49 21.53 -9.66
N LEU A 156 7.90 20.28 -9.53
CA LEU A 156 9.30 19.87 -9.48
C LEU A 156 9.60 18.89 -10.63
N ASP A 157 10.70 19.09 -11.37
CA ASP A 157 11.02 18.29 -12.57
C ASP A 157 11.04 16.80 -12.25
N HIS A 158 11.70 16.41 -11.16
CA HIS A 158 12.12 15.04 -10.98
C HIS A 158 12.09 14.59 -9.51
N PHE A 159 11.26 13.59 -9.21
CA PHE A 159 11.43 12.75 -8.01
C PHE A 159 12.35 11.57 -8.34
N ARG A 160 13.55 11.57 -7.74
CA ARG A 160 14.51 10.47 -7.84
C ARG A 160 14.52 9.68 -6.54
N ARG A 161 14.49 8.36 -6.62
CA ARG A 161 14.94 7.47 -5.54
C ARG A 161 15.94 6.47 -6.12
N LEU A 162 17.16 6.49 -5.61
CA LEU A 162 18.23 5.52 -5.87
C LEU A 162 18.27 4.54 -4.70
N PHE A 163 18.17 3.24 -4.97
CA PHE A 163 18.47 2.22 -3.96
C PHE A 163 19.95 1.83 -4.06
N TRP A 164 20.63 1.80 -2.91
CA TRP A 164 22.02 1.34 -2.83
C TRP A 164 22.06 -0.15 -2.48
N THR A 165 21.14 -0.65 -1.65
CA THR A 165 21.07 -2.04 -1.19
C THR A 165 19.69 -2.63 -1.45
N GLY A 166 19.59 -3.97 -1.48
CA GLY A 166 18.33 -4.67 -1.73
C GLY A 166 17.90 -4.76 -3.20
N ARG A 167 18.77 -4.37 -4.13
CA ARG A 167 18.48 -4.25 -5.57
C ARG A 167 18.25 -5.61 -6.23
N LEU A 168 17.31 -5.67 -7.17
CA LEU A 168 16.81 -6.93 -7.75
C LEU A 168 16.85 -6.98 -9.27
N TYR A 169 16.77 -5.84 -9.95
CA TYR A 169 16.65 -5.73 -11.39
C TYR A 169 17.80 -4.94 -12.01
N VAL A 170 18.13 -3.76 -11.46
CA VAL A 170 19.12 -2.84 -12.05
C VAL A 170 20.50 -3.09 -11.47
N ASP A 171 21.51 -3.26 -12.33
CA ASP A 171 22.88 -3.54 -11.90
C ASP A 171 23.63 -2.29 -11.37
N PRO A 172 24.66 -2.46 -10.53
CA PRO A 172 25.06 -3.71 -9.85
C PRO A 172 24.05 -4.15 -8.77
N LYS A 173 23.98 -5.47 -8.55
CA LYS A 173 23.12 -6.14 -7.56
C LYS A 173 23.94 -7.07 -6.66
N PRO A 174 23.50 -7.37 -5.43
CA PRO A 174 22.34 -6.80 -4.72
C PRO A 174 22.62 -5.40 -4.14
N GLU A 175 23.87 -4.94 -4.23
CA GLU A 175 24.34 -3.66 -3.71
C GLU A 175 25.19 -2.91 -4.76
N LYS A 176 25.12 -1.58 -4.69
CA LYS A 176 25.95 -0.63 -5.43
C LYS A 176 26.93 0.03 -4.47
N PRO A 177 28.19 0.35 -4.85
CA PRO A 177 29.17 0.98 -3.97
C PRO A 177 28.60 2.15 -3.16
N ASN A 178 28.50 1.97 -1.85
CA ASN A 178 27.65 2.73 -0.93
C ASN A 178 28.50 3.48 0.13
N PRO A 179 29.17 4.59 -0.23
CA PRO A 179 30.15 5.24 0.65
C PRO A 179 29.55 5.79 1.95
N ASN A 180 28.22 6.02 1.98
CA ASN A 180 27.51 6.63 3.10
C ASN A 180 26.67 5.62 3.91
N GLY A 181 26.64 4.33 3.52
CA GLY A 181 25.88 3.29 4.21
C GLY A 181 24.35 3.43 4.16
N TYR A 182 23.80 4.20 3.21
CA TYR A 182 22.35 4.40 3.09
C TYR A 182 21.66 3.21 2.42
N ARG A 183 20.41 2.89 2.81
CA ARG A 183 19.57 1.93 2.06
C ARG A 183 19.17 2.51 0.70
N ALA A 184 18.65 3.73 0.73
CA ALA A 184 18.21 4.48 -0.43
C ALA A 184 18.53 5.97 -0.21
N GLN A 185 18.72 6.71 -1.30
CA GLN A 185 18.82 8.16 -1.31
C GLN A 185 17.75 8.70 -2.26
N GLN A 186 17.08 9.78 -1.88
CA GLN A 186 16.01 10.37 -2.69
C GLN A 186 16.12 11.89 -2.72
N GLY A 187 15.59 12.49 -3.79
CA GLY A 187 15.57 13.93 -4.02
C GLY A 187 14.39 14.32 -4.90
N LEU A 188 13.94 15.56 -4.76
CA LEU A 188 12.79 16.12 -5.46
C LEU A 188 13.17 17.50 -6.00
N TYR A 189 13.70 17.56 -7.22
CA TYR A 189 14.38 18.74 -7.77
C TYR A 189 14.62 18.62 -9.30
N PRO A 190 15.02 19.72 -9.98
CA PRO A 190 14.88 21.11 -9.55
C PRO A 190 13.41 21.51 -9.40
N VAL A 191 13.14 22.51 -8.55
CA VAL A 191 11.88 23.25 -8.56
C VAL A 191 11.72 23.94 -9.93
N LEU A 192 10.60 23.70 -10.61
CA LEU A 192 10.22 24.37 -11.85
C LEU A 192 9.30 25.57 -11.58
N GLU A 193 8.41 25.43 -10.60
CA GLU A 193 7.48 26.46 -10.12
C GLU A 193 7.33 26.36 -8.59
N PRO A 194 7.15 27.47 -7.85
CA PRO A 194 6.92 28.84 -8.34
C PRO A 194 8.22 29.56 -8.78
N PHE A 195 8.08 30.70 -9.46
CA PHE A 195 9.19 31.43 -10.09
C PHE A 195 10.27 31.91 -9.09
N ASP A 196 9.86 32.31 -7.89
CA ASP A 196 10.75 32.76 -6.80
C ASP A 196 11.66 31.64 -6.25
N LEU A 197 11.36 30.38 -6.55
CA LEU A 197 12.12 29.19 -6.11
C LEU A 197 12.63 28.36 -7.29
N LYS A 198 12.48 28.83 -8.53
CA LYS A 198 12.83 28.08 -9.74
C LYS A 198 14.34 27.80 -9.84
N GLY A 199 14.70 26.53 -10.07
CA GLY A 199 16.07 26.04 -10.13
C GLY A 199 16.67 25.61 -8.79
N VAL A 200 15.92 25.66 -7.68
CA VAL A 200 16.38 25.18 -6.37
C VAL A 200 16.39 23.64 -6.33
N GLY A 201 17.46 23.08 -5.73
CA GLY A 201 17.67 21.64 -5.51
C GLY A 201 18.65 20.99 -6.51
N ALA A 202 19.45 20.02 -6.04
CA ALA A 202 20.50 19.32 -6.78
C ALA A 202 20.79 17.92 -6.19
#